data_AF-A0A962YHM2-F1
#
_entry.id   AF-A0A962YHM2-F1
#
_cell.length_a   1.000
_cell.length_b   1.000
_cell.length_c   1.000
_cell.angle_alpha   90.00
_cell.angle_beta   90.00
_cell.angle_gamma   90.00
#
_symmetry.space_group_name_H-M   'P 1'
#
loop_
_entity.id
_entity.type
_entity.pdbx_description
1 polymer ?
#
loop_
_entity_poly.entity_id
_entity_poly.type
_entity_poly.pdbx_seq_one_letter_code
_entity_poly.pdbx_strand_id
1 'polypeptide(L)'
;KFKSAVSGCIRECAEAQNKDFGIIATEQGWNVYLGGNGGSNPCHGHLVGQDMSDDEAIRLIDRYLMFYIQTAKPLQRTARWLEELDGGIDYLKGVIIDDSLGICAQLENDMQQLVDTYQCEWKAVVENPVLRASFTAAATASPDKQPALPFIRERGQKRPADWRSATPVTFLTTMPSDNHWQWQQLAAVDTVPQDGGLAVDYGEVQIALYHFARRGEWYATQNTCPHRKEALLARGMLGSQGDEPKVACPMHKKTFSLRSGEGLNDPDYRIRTFPVQIREGQVWVKLPPAALLAQELGCAGGQSCAA
;
A
#
# COMPACT_ATOMS: atom_id res chain seq x y z
N LYS A 1 -8.42 13.26 9.37
CA LYS A 1 -9.23 12.15 8.81
C LYS A 1 -10.69 12.57 8.89
N PHE A 2 -11.39 12.58 7.77
CA PHE A 2 -12.82 12.86 7.72
C PHE A 2 -13.58 11.60 7.31
N LYS A 3 -14.85 11.54 7.69
CA LYS A 3 -15.85 10.62 7.20
C LYS A 3 -16.92 11.46 6.53
N SER A 4 -17.25 11.10 5.30
CA SER A 4 -18.34 11.69 4.54
C SER A 4 -19.26 10.61 4.00
N ALA A 5 -20.49 10.98 3.68
CA ALA A 5 -21.42 10.08 3.00
C ALA A 5 -22.39 10.85 2.12
N VAL A 6 -22.79 10.18 1.05
CA VAL A 6 -23.76 10.65 0.06
C VAL A 6 -24.89 9.62 0.02
N SER A 7 -26.11 10.05 0.31
CA SER A 7 -27.30 9.20 0.18
C SER A 7 -28.16 9.66 -0.98
N GLY A 8 -28.49 8.75 -1.90
CA GLY A 8 -29.34 9.06 -3.05
C GLY A 8 -30.83 9.23 -2.72
N CYS A 9 -31.25 9.03 -1.46
CA CYS A 9 -32.62 9.30 -1.01
C CYS A 9 -32.68 9.40 0.51
N ILE A 10 -33.82 9.85 1.04
CA ILE A 10 -34.10 10.02 2.48
C ILE A 10 -34.01 8.73 3.31
N ARG A 11 -34.02 7.55 2.68
CA ARG A 11 -33.78 6.27 3.39
C ARG A 11 -32.36 6.18 3.96
N GLU A 12 -31.46 7.03 3.50
CA GLU A 12 -30.18 7.32 4.16
C GLU A 12 -29.29 6.09 4.42
N CYS A 13 -29.30 5.10 3.51
CA CYS A 13 -28.51 3.87 3.67
C CYS A 13 -26.99 4.08 3.85
N ALA A 14 -26.46 5.26 3.49
CA ALA A 14 -25.06 5.61 3.68
C ALA A 14 -24.78 6.29 5.04
N GLU A 15 -25.80 6.47 5.89
CA GLU A 15 -25.71 7.12 7.20
C GLU A 15 -25.15 8.55 7.13
N ALA A 16 -25.60 9.33 6.13
CA ALA A 16 -25.15 10.71 5.87
C ALA A 16 -25.28 11.66 7.07
N GLN A 17 -26.29 11.47 7.92
CA GLN A 17 -26.51 12.29 9.11
C GLN A 17 -25.60 11.90 10.28
N ASN A 18 -24.74 10.90 10.14
CA ASN A 18 -23.83 10.43 11.21
C ASN A 18 -22.34 10.60 10.85
N LYS A 19 -22.06 11.25 9.71
CA LYS A 19 -20.68 11.51 9.24
C LYS A 19 -20.26 12.93 9.63
N ASP A 20 -18.96 13.20 9.55
CA ASP A 20 -18.43 14.53 9.89
C ASP A 20 -19.10 15.62 9.00
N PHE A 21 -19.41 15.26 7.75
CA PHE A 21 -20.39 15.92 6.89
C PHE A 21 -21.10 14.88 5.98
N GLY A 22 -22.31 15.17 5.53
CA GLY A 22 -23.01 14.29 4.59
C GLY A 22 -24.11 15.01 3.81
N ILE A 23 -24.47 14.45 2.66
CA ILE A 23 -25.52 15.00 1.80
C ILE A 23 -26.57 13.93 1.45
N ILE A 24 -27.82 14.37 1.33
CA ILE A 24 -28.96 13.52 0.96
C ILE A 24 -29.67 14.15 -0.23
N ALA A 25 -29.81 13.39 -1.32
CA ALA A 25 -30.51 13.86 -2.51
C ALA A 25 -32.01 14.08 -2.24
N THR A 26 -32.53 15.16 -2.79
CA THR A 26 -33.96 15.50 -2.85
C THR A 26 -34.40 15.55 -4.32
N GLU A 27 -35.67 15.86 -4.57
CA GLU A 27 -36.14 16.10 -5.95
C GLU A 27 -35.61 17.42 -6.52
N GLN A 28 -35.23 18.36 -5.64
CA GLN A 28 -34.80 19.72 -6.00
C GLN A 28 -33.29 19.91 -5.95
N GLY A 29 -32.55 19.04 -5.24
CA GLY A 29 -31.11 19.15 -5.08
C GLY A 29 -30.58 18.32 -3.91
N TRP A 30 -29.88 18.97 -2.97
CA TRP A 30 -29.20 18.33 -1.84
C TRP A 30 -29.55 18.98 -0.50
N ASN A 31 -29.86 18.12 0.47
CA ASN A 31 -29.84 18.48 1.88
C ASN A 31 -28.44 18.22 2.45
N VAL A 32 -27.81 19.24 3.04
CA VAL A 32 -26.45 19.20 3.58
C VAL A 32 -26.47 19.15 5.11
N TYR A 33 -25.82 18.12 5.67
CA TYR A 33 -25.71 17.88 7.11
C TYR A 33 -24.27 18.02 7.57
N LEU A 34 -24.03 18.77 8.65
CA LEU A 34 -22.68 19.05 9.17
C LEU A 34 -22.55 18.68 10.65
N GLY A 35 -21.35 18.28 11.09
CA GLY A 35 -21.05 18.08 12.51
C GLY A 35 -21.56 16.77 13.11
N GLY A 36 -21.88 15.76 12.29
CA GLY A 36 -22.23 14.43 12.78
C GLY A 36 -21.01 13.64 13.24
N ASN A 37 -21.24 12.60 14.03
CA ASN A 37 -20.15 11.75 14.49
C ASN A 37 -20.65 10.34 14.84
N GLY A 38 -20.17 9.35 14.11
CA GLY A 38 -20.21 7.95 14.56
C GLY A 38 -19.09 7.63 15.56
N GLY A 39 -19.31 6.63 16.43
CA GLY A 39 -18.30 6.12 17.37
C GLY A 39 -18.86 5.92 18.77
N SER A 40 -18.01 6.09 19.78
CA SER A 40 -18.35 5.89 21.20
C SER A 40 -19.38 6.90 21.73
N ASN A 41 -19.29 8.16 21.30
CA ASN A 41 -20.23 9.23 21.65
C ASN A 41 -20.92 9.73 20.36
N PRO A 42 -21.95 9.02 19.87
CA PRO A 42 -22.58 9.33 18.61
C PRO A 42 -23.39 10.62 18.66
N CYS A 43 -23.45 11.36 17.56
CA CYS A 43 -24.38 12.49 17.39
C CYS A 43 -24.79 12.65 15.92
N HIS A 44 -26.01 13.12 15.71
CA HIS A 44 -26.48 13.47 14.38
C HIS A 44 -25.93 14.82 13.93
N GLY A 45 -25.62 14.91 12.64
CA GLY A 45 -25.29 16.16 11.98
C GLY A 45 -26.52 17.07 11.91
N HIS A 46 -26.26 18.37 11.91
CA HIS A 46 -27.29 19.39 11.80
C HIS A 46 -27.61 19.63 10.33
N LEU A 47 -28.88 19.75 9.99
CA LEU A 47 -29.30 20.20 8.66
C LEU A 47 -28.96 21.69 8.50
N VAL A 48 -28.06 21.97 7.55
CA VAL A 48 -27.49 23.30 7.33
C VAL A 48 -27.93 23.91 6.00
N GLY A 49 -28.02 23.09 4.95
CA GLY A 49 -28.56 23.49 3.65
C GLY A 49 -29.69 22.57 3.22
N GLN A 50 -30.71 23.11 2.56
CA GLN A 50 -31.82 22.34 1.99
C GLN A 50 -31.96 22.62 0.49
N ASP A 51 -32.29 21.58 -0.28
CA ASP A 51 -32.58 21.66 -1.72
C ASP A 51 -31.52 22.44 -2.52
N MET A 52 -30.25 22.33 -2.11
CA MET A 52 -29.13 23.04 -2.71
C MET A 52 -28.75 22.41 -4.05
N SER A 53 -28.35 23.24 -5.01
CA SER A 53 -27.65 22.77 -6.20
C SER A 53 -26.29 22.13 -5.84
N ASP A 54 -25.72 21.36 -6.77
CA ASP A 54 -24.40 20.73 -6.61
C ASP A 54 -23.33 21.77 -6.19
N ASP A 55 -23.28 22.90 -6.89
CA ASP A 55 -22.29 23.95 -6.65
C ASP A 55 -22.46 24.63 -5.28
N GLU A 56 -23.70 24.83 -4.83
CA GLU A 56 -23.99 25.41 -3.51
C GLU A 56 -23.60 24.44 -2.38
N ALA A 57 -23.94 23.15 -2.55
CA ALA A 57 -23.58 22.12 -1.58
C ALA A 57 -22.06 21.96 -1.47
N ILE A 58 -21.34 21.96 -2.59
CA ILE A 58 -19.88 21.90 -2.64
C ILE A 58 -19.28 23.12 -1.92
N ARG A 59 -19.66 24.35 -2.30
CA ARG A 59 -19.13 25.57 -1.63
C ARG A 59 -19.39 25.58 -0.13
N LEU A 60 -20.58 25.17 0.30
CA LEU A 60 -20.91 25.11 1.73
C LEU A 60 -20.00 24.11 2.48
N ILE A 61 -19.75 22.94 1.90
CA ILE A 61 -18.85 21.93 2.47
C ILE A 61 -17.41 22.43 2.46
N ASP A 62 -16.97 23.11 1.40
CA ASP A 62 -15.61 23.66 1.31
C ASP A 62 -15.35 24.68 2.42
N ARG A 63 -16.27 25.63 2.60
CA ARG A 63 -16.23 26.62 3.69
C ARG A 63 -16.20 25.93 5.05
N TYR A 64 -17.05 24.93 5.27
CA TYR A 64 -17.10 24.16 6.51
C TYR A 64 -15.76 23.46 6.82
N LEU A 65 -15.19 22.77 5.83
CA LEU A 65 -13.94 22.03 5.99
C LEU A 65 -12.76 22.98 6.23
N MET A 66 -12.66 24.08 5.48
CA MET A 66 -11.59 25.05 5.67
C MET A 66 -11.70 25.76 7.02
N PHE A 67 -12.90 26.18 7.42
CA PHE A 67 -13.11 26.80 8.72
C PHE A 67 -12.77 25.85 9.87
N TYR A 68 -13.17 24.58 9.75
CA TYR A 68 -12.78 23.52 10.70
C TYR A 68 -11.25 23.35 10.77
N ILE A 69 -10.57 23.24 9.62
CA ILE A 69 -9.11 23.03 9.57
C ILE A 69 -8.36 24.18 10.24
N GLN A 70 -8.85 25.42 10.09
CA GLN A 70 -8.21 26.60 10.66
C GLN A 70 -8.45 26.77 12.17
N THR A 71 -9.57 26.27 12.70
CA THR A 71 -10.02 26.59 14.08
C THR A 71 -10.00 25.41 15.04
N ALA A 72 -10.00 24.17 14.54
CA ALA A 72 -10.05 22.98 15.38
C ALA A 72 -8.69 22.63 16.00
N LYS A 73 -8.73 22.00 17.18
CA LYS A 73 -7.53 21.48 17.86
C LYS A 73 -7.00 20.23 17.16
N PRO A 74 -5.69 19.92 17.26
CA PRO A 74 -5.14 18.68 16.75
C PRO A 74 -5.91 17.45 17.26
N LEU A 75 -6.23 16.52 16.34
CA LEU A 75 -6.95 15.26 16.62
C LEU A 75 -8.39 15.43 17.16
N GLN A 76 -8.97 16.63 17.10
CA GLN A 76 -10.38 16.84 17.45
C GLN A 76 -11.31 16.22 16.39
N ARG A 77 -12.54 15.88 16.79
CA ARG A 77 -13.61 15.47 15.86
C ARG A 77 -14.51 16.66 15.59
N THR A 78 -15.05 16.78 14.38
CA THR A 78 -15.87 17.93 13.97
C THR A 78 -17.06 18.16 14.90
N ALA A 79 -17.75 17.11 15.34
CA ALA A 79 -18.83 17.23 16.33
C ALA A 79 -18.38 17.89 17.64
N ARG A 80 -17.22 17.49 18.17
CA ARG A 80 -16.69 18.01 19.44
C ARG A 80 -16.15 19.42 19.29
N TRP A 81 -15.60 19.73 18.12
CA TRP A 81 -15.24 21.09 17.76
C TRP A 81 -16.48 21.99 17.69
N LEU A 82 -17.56 21.53 17.06
CA LEU A 82 -18.81 22.28 16.94
C LEU A 82 -19.45 22.57 18.30
N GLU A 83 -19.41 21.62 19.24
CA GLU A 83 -19.90 21.81 20.62
C GLU A 83 -19.09 22.85 21.41
N GLU A 84 -17.82 23.06 21.07
CA GLU A 84 -16.94 24.04 21.73
C GLU A 84 -17.02 25.44 21.12
N LEU A 85 -17.64 25.62 19.96
CA LEU A 85 -17.86 26.94 19.37
C LEU A 85 -18.86 27.73 20.20
N ASP A 86 -18.53 28.98 20.52
CA ASP A 86 -19.46 29.90 21.19
C ASP A 86 -20.65 30.20 20.27
N GLY A 87 -21.82 29.64 20.60
CA GLY A 87 -23.02 29.69 19.74
C GLY A 87 -23.20 28.47 18.83
N GLY A 88 -22.28 27.50 18.89
CA GLY A 88 -22.41 26.19 18.24
C GLY A 88 -22.73 26.25 16.75
N ILE A 89 -23.79 25.55 16.36
CA ILE A 89 -24.23 25.48 14.95
C ILE A 89 -24.70 26.82 14.40
N ASP A 90 -25.30 27.68 15.22
CA ASP A 90 -25.82 28.96 14.77
C ASP A 90 -24.68 29.93 14.46
N TYR A 91 -23.64 29.95 15.31
CA TYR A 91 -22.41 30.68 15.01
C TYR A 91 -21.76 30.16 13.72
N LEU A 92 -21.63 28.84 13.58
CA LEU A 92 -21.06 28.24 12.38
C LEU A 92 -21.83 28.67 11.11
N LYS A 93 -23.17 28.60 11.12
CA LYS A 93 -24.02 29.06 10.02
C LYS A 93 -23.77 30.54 9.71
N GLY A 94 -23.71 31.38 10.73
CA GLY A 94 -23.40 32.81 10.58
C GLY A 94 -22.04 33.04 9.91
N VAL A 95 -21.05 32.19 10.12
CA VAL A 95 -19.74 32.30 9.46
C VAL A 95 -19.79 31.79 8.02
N ILE A 96 -20.30 30.59 7.77
CA ILE A 96 -20.13 29.90 6.48
C ILE A 96 -21.26 30.15 5.47
N ILE A 97 -22.41 30.67 5.93
CA ILE A 97 -23.55 31.03 5.08
C ILE A 97 -23.66 32.56 5.00
N ASP A 98 -23.79 33.22 6.16
CA ASP A 98 -24.06 34.67 6.22
C ASP A 98 -22.79 35.52 6.12
N ASP A 99 -21.62 34.88 6.03
CA ASP A 99 -20.31 35.51 5.92
C ASP A 99 -20.04 36.58 7.00
N SER A 100 -20.47 36.32 8.24
CA SER A 100 -20.37 37.28 9.35
C SER A 100 -18.95 37.75 9.67
N LEU A 101 -17.92 37.01 9.21
CA LEU A 101 -16.51 37.35 9.35
C LEU A 101 -15.88 37.89 8.06
N GLY A 102 -16.58 37.87 6.93
CA GLY A 102 -16.04 38.30 5.63
C GLY A 102 -14.94 37.39 5.06
N ILE A 103 -14.95 36.10 5.41
CA ILE A 103 -13.88 35.15 5.06
C ILE A 103 -14.32 34.06 4.08
N CYS A 104 -15.60 33.98 3.68
CA CYS A 104 -16.10 32.90 2.82
C CYS A 104 -15.31 32.78 1.51
N ALA A 105 -15.01 33.91 0.86
CA ALA A 105 -14.23 33.90 -0.38
C ALA A 105 -12.79 33.40 -0.17
N GLN A 106 -12.18 33.70 1.00
CA GLN A 106 -10.86 33.17 1.33
C GLN A 106 -10.91 31.66 1.57
N LEU A 107 -11.92 31.18 2.31
CA LEU A 107 -12.11 29.75 2.56
C LEU A 107 -12.30 28.97 1.24
N GLU A 108 -13.04 29.51 0.28
CA GLU A 108 -13.21 28.90 -1.04
C GLU A 108 -11.88 28.87 -1.82
N ASN A 109 -11.13 29.97 -1.83
CA ASN A 109 -9.83 30.01 -2.51
C ASN A 109 -8.81 29.03 -1.88
N ASP A 110 -8.80 28.92 -0.55
CA ASP A 110 -7.93 27.98 0.16
C ASP A 110 -8.25 26.53 -0.21
N MET A 111 -9.53 26.18 -0.31
CA MET A 111 -9.94 24.85 -0.78
C MET A 111 -9.55 24.64 -2.25
N GLN A 112 -9.80 25.61 -3.11
CA GLN A 112 -9.48 25.49 -4.53
C GLN A 112 -7.97 25.29 -4.74
N GLN A 113 -7.12 25.95 -3.95
CA GLN A 113 -5.69 25.73 -3.99
C GLN A 113 -5.31 24.27 -3.62
N LEU A 114 -5.98 23.66 -2.64
CA LEU A 114 -5.77 22.25 -2.30
C LEU A 114 -6.24 21.31 -3.42
N VAL A 115 -7.36 21.62 -4.08
CA VAL A 115 -7.87 20.85 -5.22
C VAL A 115 -6.93 20.95 -6.42
N ASP A 116 -6.49 22.16 -6.77
CA ASP A 116 -5.62 22.43 -7.93
C ASP A 116 -4.24 21.80 -7.77
N THR A 117 -3.76 21.65 -6.53
CA THR A 117 -2.46 21.08 -6.22
C THR A 117 -2.52 19.58 -5.93
N TYR A 118 -3.71 18.97 -5.91
CA TYR A 118 -3.84 17.53 -5.67
C TYR A 118 -3.27 16.72 -6.82
N GLN A 119 -2.28 15.88 -6.50
CA GLN A 119 -1.71 14.90 -7.43
C GLN A 119 -1.94 13.48 -6.88
N CYS A 120 -2.49 12.61 -7.72
CA CYS A 120 -2.59 11.19 -7.40
C CYS A 120 -1.33 10.46 -7.89
N GLU A 121 -0.44 10.10 -6.97
CA GLU A 121 0.80 9.37 -7.28
C GLU A 121 0.56 8.09 -8.08
N TRP A 122 -0.51 7.35 -7.76
CA TRP A 122 -0.86 6.13 -8.48
C TRP A 122 -1.35 6.40 -9.90
N LYS A 123 -2.10 7.49 -10.12
CA LYS A 123 -2.49 7.90 -11.47
C LYS A 123 -1.26 8.25 -12.29
N ALA A 124 -0.33 9.01 -11.71
CA ALA A 124 0.94 9.35 -12.35
C ALA A 124 1.75 8.10 -12.73
N VAL A 125 1.79 7.09 -11.84
CA VAL A 125 2.39 5.79 -12.15
C VAL A 125 1.66 5.10 -13.29
N VAL A 126 0.33 4.96 -13.24
CA VAL A 126 -0.47 4.22 -14.24
C VAL A 126 -0.39 4.87 -15.63
N GLU A 127 -0.36 6.19 -15.71
CA GLU A 127 -0.31 6.92 -16.98
C GLU A 127 1.10 7.01 -17.58
N ASN A 128 2.15 6.80 -16.78
CA ASN A 128 3.54 6.85 -17.22
C ASN A 128 4.10 5.44 -17.50
N PRO A 129 4.35 5.04 -18.77
CA PRO A 129 4.89 3.72 -19.11
C PRO A 129 6.23 3.40 -18.43
N VAL A 130 7.09 4.39 -18.22
CA VAL A 130 8.40 4.22 -17.58
C VAL A 130 8.22 3.87 -16.10
N LEU A 131 7.32 4.57 -15.40
CA LEU A 131 7.01 4.25 -14.01
C LEU A 131 6.30 2.91 -13.89
N ARG A 132 5.34 2.60 -14.77
CA ARG A 132 4.67 1.28 -14.79
C ARG A 132 5.64 0.12 -14.95
N ALA A 133 6.69 0.27 -15.75
CA ALA A 133 7.69 -0.79 -15.96
C ALA A 133 8.38 -1.22 -14.65
N SER A 134 8.39 -0.36 -13.62
CA SER A 134 8.93 -0.69 -12.30
C SER A 134 8.04 -1.67 -11.49
N PHE A 135 6.79 -1.89 -11.92
CA PHE A 135 5.78 -2.74 -11.25
C PHE A 135 5.58 -4.11 -11.92
N THR A 136 6.60 -4.64 -12.61
CA THR A 136 6.60 -6.01 -13.15
C THR A 136 6.99 -7.06 -12.10
N ALA A 137 6.53 -8.30 -12.23
CA ALA A 137 6.78 -9.34 -11.22
C ALA A 137 8.27 -9.72 -11.11
N ALA A 138 8.98 -9.80 -12.23
CA ALA A 138 10.42 -10.01 -12.32
C ALA A 138 10.97 -9.30 -13.58
N ALA A 139 12.26 -8.96 -13.60
CA ALA A 139 12.89 -8.32 -14.77
C ALA A 139 12.85 -9.18 -16.02
N THR A 140 12.88 -10.50 -15.85
CA THR A 140 12.84 -11.51 -16.92
C THR A 140 11.44 -12.04 -17.19
N ALA A 141 10.42 -11.58 -16.45
CA ALA A 141 9.06 -12.11 -16.58
C ALA A 141 8.51 -11.78 -17.97
N SER A 142 8.21 -12.84 -18.74
CA SER A 142 7.38 -12.68 -19.95
C SER A 142 5.98 -12.19 -19.54
N PRO A 143 5.34 -11.30 -20.31
CA PRO A 143 3.94 -10.91 -20.10
C PRO A 143 3.00 -12.11 -19.96
N ASP A 144 3.31 -13.22 -20.64
CA ASP A 144 2.51 -14.45 -20.64
C ASP A 144 2.71 -15.33 -19.39
N LYS A 145 3.69 -15.00 -18.53
CA LYS A 145 4.05 -15.77 -17.32
C LYS A 145 3.66 -15.08 -16.01
N GLN A 146 2.86 -14.01 -16.04
CA GLN A 146 2.33 -13.46 -14.79
C GLN A 146 1.47 -14.51 -14.11
N PRO A 147 1.76 -14.88 -12.85
CA PRO A 147 0.96 -15.88 -12.19
C PRO A 147 -0.45 -15.32 -12.00
N ALA A 148 -1.41 -15.95 -12.66
CA ALA A 148 -2.81 -15.60 -12.49
C ALA A 148 -3.22 -16.03 -11.08
N LEU A 149 -3.72 -15.09 -10.28
CA LEU A 149 -4.38 -15.42 -9.01
C LEU A 149 -5.38 -16.55 -9.29
N PRO A 150 -5.23 -17.74 -8.67
CA PRO A 150 -6.15 -18.84 -8.92
C PRO A 150 -7.54 -18.41 -8.42
N PHE A 151 -8.57 -18.60 -9.25
CA PHE A 151 -9.96 -18.31 -8.87
C PHE A 151 -10.75 -19.61 -8.78
N ILE A 152 -11.57 -19.72 -7.74
CA ILE A 152 -12.54 -20.80 -7.55
C ILE A 152 -13.96 -20.26 -7.62
N ARG A 153 -14.92 -21.14 -7.93
CA ARG A 153 -16.34 -20.83 -7.81
C ARG A 153 -16.85 -21.30 -6.45
N GLU A 154 -17.37 -20.36 -5.66
CA GLU A 154 -18.05 -20.64 -4.40
C GLU A 154 -19.44 -20.02 -4.43
N ARG A 155 -20.48 -20.82 -4.15
CA ARG A 155 -21.89 -20.39 -4.24
C ARG A 155 -22.23 -19.70 -5.58
N GLY A 156 -21.65 -20.18 -6.68
CA GLY A 156 -21.83 -19.63 -8.03
C GLY A 156 -21.04 -18.35 -8.34
N GLN A 157 -20.34 -17.75 -7.38
CA GLN A 157 -19.53 -16.55 -7.57
C GLN A 157 -18.05 -16.90 -7.75
N LYS A 158 -17.37 -16.17 -8.65
CA LYS A 158 -15.91 -16.27 -8.83
C LYS A 158 -15.23 -15.53 -7.68
N ARG A 159 -14.44 -16.23 -6.86
CA ARG A 159 -13.59 -15.63 -5.81
C ARG A 159 -12.15 -16.14 -5.92
N PRO A 160 -11.14 -15.41 -5.41
CA PRO A 160 -9.80 -15.96 -5.28
C PRO A 160 -9.81 -17.27 -4.49
N ALA A 161 -8.97 -18.23 -4.88
CA ALA A 161 -8.77 -19.47 -4.14
C ALA A 161 -8.25 -19.18 -2.73
N ASP A 162 -8.53 -20.09 -1.81
CA ASP A 162 -7.99 -19.98 -0.46
C ASP A 162 -6.47 -20.05 -0.47
N TRP A 163 -5.84 -19.28 0.41
CA TRP A 163 -4.42 -19.37 0.67
C TRP A 163 -4.09 -20.82 1.04
N ARG A 164 -3.04 -21.38 0.45
CA ARG A 164 -2.55 -22.71 0.86
C ARG A 164 -2.26 -22.67 2.37
N SER A 165 -2.74 -23.66 3.10
CA SER A 165 -2.35 -23.84 4.50
C SER A 165 -0.83 -23.94 4.57
N ALA A 166 -0.22 -23.32 5.59
CA ALA A 166 1.23 -23.23 5.72
C ALA A 166 1.82 -24.64 5.62
N THR A 167 2.46 -24.96 4.49
CA THR A 167 3.21 -26.21 4.38
C THR A 167 4.45 -26.00 5.25
N PRO A 168 4.70 -26.85 6.27
CA PRO A 168 5.92 -26.75 7.05
C PRO A 168 7.11 -26.77 6.09
N VAL A 169 8.01 -25.81 6.27
CA VAL A 169 9.18 -25.68 5.42
C VAL A 169 10.11 -26.85 5.75
N THR A 170 10.42 -27.67 4.76
CA THR A 170 11.52 -28.63 4.90
C THR A 170 12.81 -27.84 4.94
N PHE A 171 13.44 -27.80 6.10
CA PHE A 171 14.68 -27.08 6.34
C PHE A 171 15.80 -27.60 5.43
N LEU A 172 16.60 -26.67 4.91
CA LEU A 172 17.91 -27.01 4.36
C LEU A 172 18.88 -27.12 5.53
N THR A 173 18.93 -28.30 6.16
CA THR A 173 19.79 -28.61 7.31
C THR A 173 21.28 -28.66 6.97
N THR A 174 21.61 -28.74 5.69
CA THR A 174 22.99 -28.72 5.20
C THR A 174 23.12 -27.76 4.01
N MET A 175 24.06 -26.83 4.08
CA MET A 175 24.53 -26.09 2.91
C MET A 175 25.35 -27.08 2.08
N PRO A 176 24.96 -27.42 0.83
CA PRO A 176 25.86 -28.14 -0.06
C PRO A 176 27.14 -27.30 -0.20
N SER A 177 28.31 -27.94 -0.12
CA SER A 177 29.58 -27.27 -0.38
C SER A 177 29.54 -26.57 -1.75
N ASP A 178 30.03 -25.34 -1.81
CA ASP A 178 30.06 -24.41 -2.97
C ASP A 178 30.89 -24.92 -4.19
N ASN A 179 31.23 -26.22 -4.23
CA ASN A 179 32.11 -26.83 -5.21
C ASN A 179 31.52 -26.91 -6.63
N HIS A 180 30.21 -26.68 -6.79
CA HIS A 180 29.52 -26.74 -8.09
C HIS A 180 28.75 -25.46 -8.45
N TRP A 181 28.84 -24.40 -7.64
CA TRP A 181 28.13 -23.17 -7.96
C TRP A 181 28.90 -22.37 -9.00
N GLN A 182 28.16 -21.73 -9.90
CA GLN A 182 28.72 -20.96 -10.99
C GLN A 182 28.26 -19.51 -10.90
N TRP A 183 29.12 -18.59 -11.32
CA TRP A 183 28.77 -17.19 -11.48
C TRP A 183 27.80 -17.05 -12.66
N GLN A 184 26.61 -16.51 -12.37
CA GLN A 184 25.59 -16.22 -13.35
C GLN A 184 25.36 -14.70 -13.40
N GLN A 185 25.31 -14.14 -14.60
CA GLN A 185 24.92 -12.75 -14.82
C GLN A 185 23.39 -12.66 -14.76
N LEU A 186 22.84 -11.88 -13.83
CA LEU A 186 21.40 -11.84 -13.60
C LEU A 186 20.73 -10.52 -14.02
N ALA A 187 21.42 -9.39 -13.92
CA ALA A 187 20.85 -8.08 -14.23
C ALA A 187 21.95 -7.03 -14.49
N ALA A 188 21.60 -5.95 -15.19
CA ALA A 188 22.40 -4.73 -15.19
C ALA A 188 22.22 -3.99 -13.86
N VAL A 189 23.24 -3.23 -13.44
CA VAL A 189 23.22 -2.50 -12.16
C VAL A 189 22.11 -1.45 -12.09
N ASP A 190 21.81 -0.80 -13.22
CA ASP A 190 20.82 0.27 -13.35
C ASP A 190 19.37 -0.22 -13.33
N THR A 191 19.13 -1.53 -13.54
CA THR A 191 17.78 -2.10 -13.46
C THR A 191 17.38 -2.49 -12.03
N VAL A 192 18.33 -2.58 -11.09
CA VAL A 192 18.05 -2.87 -9.68
C VAL A 192 17.80 -1.56 -8.93
N PRO A 193 16.60 -1.33 -8.36
CA PRO A 193 16.28 -0.09 -7.68
C PRO A 193 17.21 0.20 -6.50
N GLN A 194 17.64 1.46 -6.36
CA GLN A 194 18.38 1.92 -5.19
C GLN A 194 17.54 1.73 -3.92
N ASP A 195 18.16 1.17 -2.88
CA ASP A 195 17.52 0.80 -1.61
C ASP A 195 16.30 -0.13 -1.78
N GLY A 196 16.28 -0.90 -2.86
CA GLY A 196 15.21 -1.84 -3.18
C GLY A 196 15.74 -3.15 -3.74
N GLY A 197 14.83 -3.93 -4.32
CA GLY A 197 15.19 -5.20 -4.92
C GLY A 197 14.50 -5.47 -6.24
N LEU A 198 15.05 -6.45 -6.94
CA LEU A 198 14.61 -6.92 -8.25
C LEU A 198 14.56 -8.44 -8.24
N ALA A 199 13.42 -9.01 -8.64
CA ALA A 199 13.30 -10.45 -8.86
C ALA A 199 13.81 -10.80 -10.26
N VAL A 200 14.58 -11.89 -10.35
CA VAL A 200 15.09 -12.46 -11.61
C VAL A 200 14.74 -13.94 -11.63
N ASP A 201 14.17 -14.43 -12.73
CA ASP A 201 13.84 -15.85 -12.89
C ASP A 201 15.11 -16.68 -13.05
N TYR A 202 15.15 -17.83 -12.37
CA TYR A 202 16.24 -18.78 -12.41
C TYR A 202 15.68 -20.21 -12.39
N GLY A 203 15.37 -20.74 -13.58
CA GLY A 203 14.67 -22.02 -13.72
C GLY A 203 13.22 -21.93 -13.20
N GLU A 204 12.86 -22.75 -12.22
CA GLU A 204 11.53 -22.79 -11.60
C GLU A 204 11.42 -21.90 -10.34
N VAL A 205 12.50 -21.18 -9.99
CA VAL A 205 12.57 -20.29 -8.82
C VAL A 205 12.96 -18.89 -9.23
N GLN A 206 12.89 -17.95 -8.28
CA GLN A 206 13.32 -16.58 -8.47
C GLN A 206 14.41 -16.21 -7.47
N ILE A 207 15.39 -15.43 -7.93
CA ILE A 207 16.43 -14.81 -7.13
C ILE A 207 16.03 -13.37 -6.87
N ALA A 208 16.11 -12.93 -5.62
CA ALA A 208 15.94 -11.53 -5.26
C ALA A 208 17.32 -10.87 -5.20
N LEU A 209 17.54 -9.88 -6.05
CA LEU A 209 18.71 -8.99 -6.00
C LEU A 209 18.35 -7.76 -5.17
N TYR A 210 19.32 -7.24 -4.41
CA TYR A 210 19.16 -6.04 -3.61
C TYR A 210 20.32 -5.08 -3.81
N HIS A 211 20.01 -3.82 -4.06
CA HIS A 211 20.98 -2.73 -4.08
C HIS A 211 20.78 -1.87 -2.83
N PHE A 212 21.55 -2.14 -1.78
CA PHE A 212 21.48 -1.36 -0.54
C PHE A 212 22.38 -0.12 -0.66
N ALA A 213 21.96 0.82 -1.50
CA ALA A 213 22.72 1.98 -1.93
C ALA A 213 23.22 2.83 -0.75
N ARG A 214 22.41 3.02 0.31
CA ARG A 214 22.82 3.75 1.53
C ARG A 214 24.02 3.16 2.25
N ARG A 215 24.28 1.86 2.05
CA ARG A 215 25.42 1.14 2.63
C ARG A 215 26.51 0.86 1.59
N GLY A 216 26.25 1.12 0.31
CA GLY A 216 27.13 0.74 -0.80
C GLY A 216 27.28 -0.77 -0.99
N GLU A 217 26.27 -1.55 -0.58
CA GLU A 217 26.34 -3.01 -0.52
C GLU A 217 25.31 -3.68 -1.46
N TRP A 218 25.67 -4.87 -1.97
CA TRP A 218 24.82 -5.68 -2.83
C TRP A 218 24.57 -7.04 -2.21
N TYR A 219 23.32 -7.51 -2.30
CA TYR A 219 22.91 -8.79 -1.74
C TYR A 219 22.04 -9.56 -2.72
N ALA A 220 22.06 -10.89 -2.60
CA ALA A 220 21.16 -11.77 -3.34
C ALA A 220 20.65 -12.89 -2.44
N THR A 221 19.37 -13.20 -2.56
CA THR A 221 18.72 -14.28 -1.81
C THR A 221 17.74 -15.06 -2.68
N GLN A 222 17.17 -16.15 -2.17
CA GLN A 222 15.92 -16.66 -2.73
C GLN A 222 14.85 -15.56 -2.67
N ASN A 223 13.95 -15.49 -3.65
CA ASN A 223 12.83 -14.54 -3.64
C ASN A 223 11.63 -15.07 -2.82
N THR A 224 11.53 -16.39 -2.63
CA THR A 224 10.43 -17.04 -1.92
C THR A 224 10.56 -16.88 -0.41
N CYS A 225 9.55 -16.28 0.22
CA CYS A 225 9.46 -16.18 1.67
C CYS A 225 9.07 -17.54 2.29
N PRO A 226 9.86 -18.10 3.23
CA PRO A 226 9.61 -19.41 3.79
C PRO A 226 8.32 -19.47 4.63
N HIS A 227 7.81 -18.34 5.14
CA HIS A 227 6.60 -18.32 5.98
C HIS A 227 5.33 -18.80 5.26
N ARG A 228 5.09 -18.31 4.03
CA ARG A 228 3.89 -18.67 3.22
C ARG A 228 4.22 -19.14 1.80
N LYS A 229 5.51 -19.33 1.48
CA LYS A 229 6.02 -19.73 0.16
C LYS A 229 5.62 -18.80 -0.98
N GLU A 230 5.57 -17.49 -0.71
CA GLU A 230 5.29 -16.45 -1.70
C GLU A 230 6.58 -15.79 -2.20
N ALA A 231 6.73 -15.61 -3.51
CA ALA A 231 7.91 -15.02 -4.16
C ALA A 231 7.89 -13.47 -4.14
N LEU A 232 8.02 -12.89 -2.94
CA LEU A 232 7.84 -11.45 -2.72
C LEU A 232 9.02 -10.77 -2.00
N LEU A 233 10.10 -11.48 -1.68
CA LEU A 233 11.20 -10.90 -0.90
C LEU A 233 11.95 -9.79 -1.66
N ALA A 234 12.00 -9.81 -2.98
CA ALA A 234 12.57 -8.74 -3.81
C ALA A 234 11.80 -7.41 -3.65
N ARG A 235 10.51 -7.48 -3.27
CA ARG A 235 9.66 -6.32 -2.95
C ARG A 235 9.64 -6.01 -1.45
N GLY A 236 10.49 -6.68 -0.67
CA GLY A 236 10.62 -6.45 0.75
C GLY A 236 11.29 -5.11 1.06
N MET A 237 11.06 -4.64 2.29
CA MET A 237 11.67 -3.40 2.77
C MET A 237 13.09 -3.69 3.24
N LEU A 238 14.07 -3.03 2.64
CA LEU A 238 15.44 -3.05 3.12
C LEU A 238 15.59 -2.20 4.38
N GLY A 239 16.46 -2.63 5.28
CA GLY A 239 16.80 -1.88 6.47
C GLY A 239 17.93 -2.53 7.22
N SER A 240 18.16 -2.08 8.45
CA SER A 240 19.15 -2.67 9.33
C SER A 240 18.57 -2.94 10.72
N GLN A 241 19.14 -3.93 11.41
CA GLN A 241 18.92 -4.17 12.84
C GLN A 241 20.28 -4.10 13.52
N GLY A 242 20.61 -2.93 14.08
CA GLY A 242 22.01 -2.59 14.34
C GLY A 242 22.77 -2.51 13.01
N ASP A 243 23.90 -3.20 12.93
CA ASP A 243 24.72 -3.28 11.71
C ASP A 243 24.29 -4.38 10.72
N GLU A 244 23.35 -5.24 11.13
CA GLU A 244 22.89 -6.36 10.33
C GLU A 244 21.92 -5.89 9.24
N PRO A 245 22.28 -5.99 7.94
CA PRO A 245 21.40 -5.64 6.83
C PRO A 245 20.28 -6.68 6.73
N LYS A 246 19.05 -6.24 6.52
CA LYS A 246 17.88 -7.12 6.49
C LYS A 246 16.90 -6.76 5.40
N VAL A 247 16.09 -7.75 5.04
CA VAL A 247 14.87 -7.57 4.25
C VAL A 247 13.65 -7.99 5.08
N ALA A 248 12.62 -7.14 5.11
CA ALA A 248 11.33 -7.47 5.70
C ALA A 248 10.34 -7.91 4.63
N CYS A 249 9.78 -9.11 4.76
CA CYS A 249 8.72 -9.61 3.89
C CYS A 249 7.53 -8.63 3.88
N PRO A 250 7.04 -8.19 2.70
CA PRO A 250 6.02 -7.15 2.62
C PRO A 250 4.67 -7.60 3.21
N MET A 251 4.36 -8.89 3.11
CA MET A 251 3.08 -9.48 3.53
C MET A 251 2.97 -9.68 5.03
N HIS A 252 3.99 -10.28 5.65
CA HIS A 252 3.90 -10.78 7.02
C HIS A 252 4.98 -10.24 7.96
N LYS A 253 5.83 -9.33 7.46
CA LYS A 253 6.87 -8.65 8.24
C LYS A 253 7.90 -9.57 8.92
N LYS A 254 8.01 -10.83 8.48
CA LYS A 254 9.18 -11.68 8.81
C LYS A 254 10.43 -11.02 8.25
N THR A 255 11.46 -10.89 9.09
CA THR A 255 12.69 -10.19 8.73
C THR A 255 13.84 -11.18 8.64
N PHE A 256 14.63 -11.08 7.57
CA PHE A 256 15.75 -11.98 7.32
C PHE A 256 17.04 -11.18 7.15
N SER A 257 18.14 -11.68 7.70
CA SER A 257 19.49 -11.17 7.42
C SER A 257 19.82 -11.35 5.94
N LEU A 258 20.35 -10.31 5.30
CA LEU A 258 20.86 -10.39 3.94
C LEU A 258 22.28 -10.97 3.86
N ARG A 259 22.99 -11.08 5.00
CA ARG A 259 24.32 -11.73 5.08
C ARG A 259 24.17 -13.23 5.29
N SER A 260 23.51 -13.62 6.38
CA SER A 260 23.42 -15.01 6.84
C SER A 260 22.14 -15.72 6.41
N GLY A 261 21.08 -14.98 6.10
CA GLY A 261 19.77 -15.55 5.80
C GLY A 261 18.93 -15.89 7.04
N GLU A 262 19.46 -15.68 8.24
CA GLU A 262 18.76 -15.96 9.50
C GLU A 262 17.51 -15.10 9.69
N GLY A 263 16.45 -15.69 10.25
CA GLY A 263 15.25 -14.98 10.66
C GLY A 263 15.51 -14.16 11.93
N LEU A 264 15.49 -12.83 11.79
CA LEU A 264 15.86 -11.90 12.87
C LEU A 264 14.74 -11.66 13.89
N ASN A 265 13.49 -11.92 13.51
CA ASN A 265 12.33 -11.82 14.41
C ASN A 265 11.60 -13.16 14.60
N ASP A 266 12.07 -14.20 13.94
CA ASP A 266 11.55 -15.56 14.05
C ASP A 266 12.64 -16.56 13.62
N PRO A 267 13.33 -17.20 14.57
CA PRO A 267 14.47 -18.08 14.28
C PRO A 267 14.05 -19.38 13.58
N ASP A 268 12.76 -19.71 13.55
CA ASP A 268 12.23 -20.88 12.85
C ASP A 268 12.27 -20.71 11.33
N TYR A 269 12.53 -19.50 10.83
CA TYR A 269 12.61 -19.21 9.41
C TYR A 269 13.99 -18.73 8.99
N ARG A 270 14.47 -19.23 7.85
CA ARG A 270 15.73 -18.82 7.21
C ARG A 270 15.57 -18.78 5.70
N ILE A 271 16.41 -18.00 5.03
CA ILE A 271 16.48 -17.90 3.58
C ILE A 271 17.88 -18.22 3.07
N ARG A 272 17.99 -18.70 1.84
CA ARG A 272 19.28 -18.81 1.14
C ARG A 272 19.80 -17.42 0.76
N THR A 273 21.06 -17.15 1.08
CA THR A 273 21.84 -16.02 0.57
C THR A 273 22.86 -16.51 -0.44
N PHE A 274 23.22 -15.65 -1.40
CA PHE A 274 24.15 -15.97 -2.49
C PHE A 274 25.23 -14.90 -2.60
N PRO A 275 26.51 -15.28 -2.85
CA PRO A 275 27.57 -14.31 -3.12
C PRO A 275 27.27 -13.46 -4.34
N VAL A 276 27.48 -12.14 -4.23
CA VAL A 276 27.25 -11.16 -5.30
C VAL A 276 28.56 -10.46 -5.66
N GLN A 277 28.77 -10.20 -6.95
CA GLN A 277 29.85 -9.38 -7.47
C GLN A 277 29.34 -8.47 -8.58
N ILE A 278 29.83 -7.23 -8.59
CA ILE A 278 29.57 -6.28 -9.67
C ILE A 278 30.77 -6.29 -10.61
N ARG A 279 30.55 -6.57 -11.90
CA ARG A 279 31.59 -6.58 -12.93
C ARG A 279 31.05 -5.90 -14.18
N GLU A 280 31.76 -4.89 -14.69
CA GLU A 280 31.42 -4.21 -15.96
C GLU A 280 29.96 -3.70 -16.03
N GLY A 281 29.43 -3.16 -14.92
CA GLY A 281 28.05 -2.67 -14.84
C GLY A 281 26.99 -3.76 -14.74
N GLN A 282 27.39 -5.02 -14.51
CA GLN A 282 26.51 -6.17 -14.39
C GLN A 282 26.56 -6.78 -12.99
N VAL A 283 25.41 -7.27 -12.52
CA VAL A 283 25.24 -8.01 -11.27
C VAL A 283 25.44 -9.50 -11.54
N TRP A 284 26.51 -10.05 -10.96
CA TRP A 284 26.83 -11.47 -11.00
C TRP A 284 26.54 -12.11 -9.66
N VAL A 285 25.88 -13.28 -9.68
CA VAL A 285 25.54 -14.03 -8.47
C VAL A 285 26.06 -15.46 -8.61
N LYS A 286 26.72 -15.97 -7.56
CA LYS A 286 27.19 -17.35 -7.54
C LYS A 286 26.05 -18.27 -7.09
N LEU A 287 25.59 -19.13 -7.99
CA LEU A 287 24.38 -19.94 -7.80
C LEU A 287 24.63 -21.44 -8.01
N PRO A 288 23.97 -22.33 -7.24
CA PRO A 288 23.90 -23.76 -7.56
C PRO A 288 23.11 -24.00 -8.85
N PRO A 289 23.18 -25.20 -9.46
CA PRO A 289 22.31 -25.56 -10.58
C PRO A 289 20.82 -25.30 -10.27
N ALA A 290 20.09 -24.68 -11.21
CA ALA A 290 18.71 -24.24 -11.00
C ALA A 290 17.76 -25.36 -10.54
N ALA A 291 17.90 -26.56 -11.09
CA ALA A 291 17.09 -27.72 -10.69
C ALA A 291 17.34 -28.14 -9.23
N LEU A 292 18.58 -28.06 -8.76
CA LEU A 292 18.93 -28.33 -7.36
C LEU A 292 18.30 -27.29 -6.45
N LEU A 293 18.40 -26.00 -6.80
CA LEU A 293 17.79 -24.93 -6.00
C LEU A 293 16.26 -25.05 -5.96
N ALA A 294 15.63 -25.39 -7.08
CA ALA A 294 14.18 -25.63 -7.13
C ALA A 294 13.76 -26.80 -6.23
N GLN A 295 14.51 -27.89 -6.23
CA GLN A 295 14.28 -29.02 -5.33
C GLN A 295 14.44 -28.62 -3.86
N GLU A 296 15.52 -27.90 -3.53
CA GLU A 296 15.82 -27.42 -2.19
C GLU A 296 14.74 -26.49 -1.62
N LEU A 297 14.18 -25.61 -2.45
CA LEU A 297 13.10 -24.70 -2.06
C LEU A 297 11.70 -25.35 -2.08
N GLY A 298 11.62 -26.63 -2.46
CA GLY A 298 10.36 -27.37 -2.55
C GLY A 298 9.46 -26.87 -3.69
N CYS A 299 10.08 -26.44 -4.80
CA CYS A 299 9.45 -25.90 -6.00
C CYS A 299 9.44 -26.89 -7.18
N ALA A 300 10.15 -28.02 -7.05
CA ALA A 300 10.30 -29.00 -8.13
C ALA A 300 8.99 -29.74 -8.47
N GLY A 301 8.76 -30.00 -9.76
CA GLY A 301 7.70 -30.90 -10.23
C GLY A 301 6.33 -30.25 -10.46
N GLY A 302 6.29 -28.98 -10.88
CA GLY A 302 5.05 -28.29 -11.24
C GLY A 302 4.28 -27.67 -10.06
N GLN A 303 4.80 -27.78 -8.84
CA GLN A 303 4.34 -26.99 -7.70
C GLN A 303 4.97 -25.60 -7.77
N SER A 304 4.35 -24.70 -8.55
CA SER A 304 4.87 -23.34 -8.74
C SER A 304 5.20 -22.65 -7.41
N CYS A 305 6.43 -22.15 -7.30
CA CYS A 305 6.88 -21.23 -6.26
C CYS A 305 6.60 -19.76 -6.59
N ALA A 306 6.10 -19.48 -7.79
CA ALA A 306 5.61 -18.20 -8.24
C ALA A 306 4.09 -18.33 -8.48
N ALA A 307 3.31 -18.07 -7.44
CA ALA A 307 1.89 -17.79 -7.56
C ALA A 307 1.67 -16.28 -7.39
#